data_AF-A0A6J8CTH5-F1
#
_entry.id   AF-A0A6J8CTH5-F1
#
_cell.length_a   1.000
_cell.length_b   1.000
_cell.length_c   1.000
_cell.angle_alpha   90.00
_cell.angle_beta   90.00
_cell.angle_gamma   90.00
#
_symmetry.space_group_name_H-M   'P 1'
#
loop_
_entity.id
_entity.type
_entity.pdbx_description
1 polymer ?
#
loop_
_entity_poly.entity_id
_entity_poly.type
_entity_poly.pdbx_seq_one_letter_code
_entity_poly.pdbx_strand_id
1 'polypeptide(L)'
;MFNQIEFICRKIRDSDLYFGGIQVIGSGDFFQLPPVPNLLNQDPGEFCFKSDVFKNVFRHKIVLDKVMRQDEPDFVKAIHDISRGELPNDTHNLLKRLQRPLPPGNDPIRLFARNFDREVYNASRLIDLEGDLKSFHSLDEGDPTKLRKMSVGQSLHLKINCPVMLVKNI
;
A
#
# COMPACT_ATOMS: atom_id res chain seq x y z
N MET A 1 10.47 -11.95 5.62
CA MET A 1 10.90 -11.72 4.21
C MET A 1 12.35 -11.24 3.99
N PHE A 2 12.82 -10.10 4.54
CA PHE A 2 14.13 -9.51 4.20
C PHE A 2 15.33 -10.47 4.32
N ASN A 3 15.47 -11.17 5.45
CA ASN A 3 16.56 -12.14 5.68
C ASN A 3 16.51 -13.34 4.73
N GLN A 4 15.31 -13.75 4.29
CA GLN A 4 15.14 -14.87 3.36
C GLN A 4 15.70 -14.49 1.99
N ILE A 5 15.40 -13.28 1.50
CA ILE A 5 15.92 -12.79 0.22
C ILE A 5 17.45 -12.68 0.29
N GLU A 6 17.98 -12.10 1.38
CA GLU A 6 19.42 -12.00 1.62
C GLU A 6 20.12 -13.37 1.55
N PHE A 7 19.57 -14.36 2.27
CA PHE A 7 20.07 -15.74 2.28
C PHE A 7 19.99 -16.40 0.90
N ILE A 8 18.87 -16.26 0.19
CA ILE A 8 18.67 -16.82 -1.16
C ILE A 8 19.71 -16.24 -2.12
N CYS A 9 19.95 -14.94 -2.09
CA CYS A 9 20.94 -14.29 -2.96
C CYS A 9 22.35 -14.82 -2.71
N ARG A 10 22.74 -15.03 -1.44
CA ARG A 10 24.03 -15.66 -1.09
C ARG A 10 24.16 -17.07 -1.66
N LYS A 11 23.13 -17.89 -1.48
CA LYS A 11 23.13 -19.30 -1.92
C LYS A 11 23.15 -19.45 -3.43
N ILE A 12 22.36 -18.65 -4.16
CA ILE A 12 22.32 -18.71 -5.62
C ILE A 12 23.63 -18.23 -6.24
N ARG A 13 24.29 -17.24 -5.62
CA ARG A 13 25.51 -16.61 -6.15
C ARG A 13 26.80 -17.22 -5.62
N ASP A 14 26.70 -18.25 -4.78
CA ASP A 14 27.82 -18.89 -4.09
C ASP A 14 28.81 -17.89 -3.49
N SER A 15 28.28 -16.96 -2.68
CA SER A 15 29.04 -15.85 -2.12
C SER A 15 28.61 -15.54 -0.70
N ASP A 16 29.58 -15.39 0.20
CA ASP A 16 29.36 -15.00 1.60
C ASP A 16 29.13 -13.49 1.80
N LEU A 17 29.24 -12.69 0.72
CA LEU A 17 28.92 -11.27 0.76
C LEU A 17 27.41 -11.07 0.98
N TYR A 18 27.00 -10.00 1.66
CA TYR A 18 25.57 -9.69 1.81
C TYR A 18 24.85 -9.63 0.46
N PHE A 19 23.67 -10.25 0.37
CA PHE A 19 22.92 -10.42 -0.89
C PHE A 19 23.78 -11.01 -2.04
N GLY A 20 24.79 -11.82 -1.74
CA GLY A 20 25.73 -12.36 -2.73
C GLY A 20 26.56 -11.29 -3.45
N GLY A 21 26.74 -10.11 -2.86
CA GLY A 21 27.46 -8.98 -3.46
C GLY A 21 26.60 -8.12 -4.41
N ILE A 22 25.28 -8.32 -4.45
CA ILE A 22 24.38 -7.40 -5.17
C ILE A 22 24.35 -6.06 -4.45
N GLN A 23 24.47 -4.97 -5.20
CA GLN A 23 24.24 -3.63 -4.65
C GLN A 23 22.75 -3.46 -4.36
N VAL A 24 22.42 -3.27 -3.08
CA VAL A 24 21.03 -3.09 -2.63
C VAL A 24 20.75 -1.61 -2.40
N ILE A 25 19.73 -1.09 -3.07
CA ILE A 25 19.18 0.24 -2.84
C ILE A 25 17.81 0.07 -2.19
N GLY A 26 17.67 0.55 -0.96
CA GLY A 26 16.40 0.58 -0.24
C GLY A 26 15.82 1.99 -0.27
N SER A 27 14.52 2.10 -0.53
CA SER A 27 13.75 3.35 -0.42
C SER A 27 12.43 3.07 0.27
N GLY A 28 12.02 3.97 1.16
CA GLY A 28 10.79 3.85 1.91
C GLY A 28 10.76 4.77 3.11
N ASP A 29 9.67 4.71 3.86
CA ASP A 29 9.41 5.50 5.05
C ASP A 29 8.80 4.60 6.12
N PHE A 30 9.50 4.43 7.24
CA PHE A 30 9.08 3.56 8.32
C PHE A 30 8.00 4.18 9.22
N PHE A 31 7.66 5.46 9.03
CA PHE A 31 6.51 6.09 9.68
C PHE A 31 5.19 5.80 8.95
N GLN A 32 5.24 5.18 7.77
CA GLN A 32 4.05 4.75 7.03
C GLN A 32 3.57 3.36 7.50
N LEU A 33 2.81 2.66 6.65
CA LEU A 33 2.19 1.39 7.02
C LEU A 33 3.25 0.33 7.40
N PRO A 34 3.07 -0.38 8.52
CA PRO A 34 3.93 -1.49 8.89
C PRO A 34 3.69 -2.70 7.95
N PRO A 35 4.62 -3.67 7.92
CA PRO A 35 4.38 -4.93 7.22
C PRO A 35 3.14 -5.64 7.78
N VAL A 36 2.34 -6.24 6.89
CA VAL A 36 1.17 -7.03 7.30
C VAL A 36 1.65 -8.42 7.75
N PRO A 37 1.33 -8.86 8.99
CA PRO A 37 1.69 -10.20 9.46
C PRO A 37 1.07 -11.29 8.60
N ASN A 38 1.80 -12.37 8.37
CA ASN A 38 1.32 -13.55 7.66
C ASN A 38 1.54 -14.82 8.50
N LEU A 39 0.51 -15.17 9.28
CA LEU A 39 0.54 -16.33 10.18
C LEU A 39 0.74 -17.66 9.44
N LEU A 40 0.30 -17.77 8.19
CA LEU A 40 0.46 -18.99 7.39
C LEU A 40 1.92 -19.26 7.04
N ASN A 41 2.71 -18.19 6.86
CA ASN A 41 4.14 -18.27 6.57
C ASN A 41 4.99 -18.06 7.85
N GLN A 42 4.37 -18.05 9.03
CA GLN A 42 5.02 -17.72 10.30
C GLN A 42 5.78 -16.37 10.25
N ASP A 43 5.28 -15.41 9.47
CA ASP A 43 5.85 -14.06 9.38
C ASP A 43 5.10 -13.15 10.37
N PRO A 44 5.74 -12.72 11.47
CA PRO A 44 5.11 -11.84 12.44
C PRO A 44 4.87 -10.40 11.93
N GLY A 45 5.30 -10.05 10.71
CA GLY A 45 5.13 -8.71 10.15
C GLY A 45 6.13 -7.70 10.73
N GLU A 46 7.34 -8.14 11.07
CA GLU A 46 8.36 -7.25 11.63
C GLU A 46 9.01 -6.34 10.58
N PHE A 47 9.30 -5.10 10.98
CA PHE A 47 10.07 -4.19 10.15
C PHE A 47 11.45 -4.75 9.80
N CYS A 48 11.88 -4.53 8.56
CA CYS A 48 13.17 -5.03 8.08
C CYS A 48 14.38 -4.46 8.83
N PHE A 49 14.28 -3.24 9.38
CA PHE A 49 15.36 -2.63 10.16
C PHE A 49 15.65 -3.32 11.49
N LYS A 50 14.74 -4.20 11.97
CA LYS A 50 14.99 -5.03 13.15
C LYS A 50 15.95 -6.18 12.88
N SER A 51 16.20 -6.50 11.61
CA SER A 51 17.16 -7.54 11.25
C SER A 51 18.60 -7.14 11.58
N ASP A 52 19.37 -8.07 12.14
CA ASP A 52 20.80 -7.89 12.44
C ASP A 52 21.64 -7.61 11.18
N VAL A 53 21.22 -8.09 10.01
CA VAL A 53 21.95 -7.85 8.77
C VAL A 53 21.64 -6.48 8.15
N PHE A 54 20.53 -5.84 8.53
CA PHE A 54 20.07 -4.58 7.92
C PHE A 54 21.13 -3.46 8.01
N LYS A 55 21.75 -3.30 9.18
CA LYS A 55 22.78 -2.26 9.41
C LYS A 55 24.01 -2.47 8.53
N ASN A 56 24.36 -3.72 8.24
CA ASN A 56 25.51 -4.07 7.44
C ASN A 56 25.25 -3.96 5.94
N VAL A 57 24.00 -4.21 5.52
CA VAL A 57 23.53 -4.02 4.13
C VAL A 57 23.42 -2.53 3.80
N PHE A 58 22.80 -1.74 4.67
CA PHE A 58 22.53 -0.31 4.44
C PHE A 58 23.43 0.58 5.29
N ARG A 59 24.73 0.61 4.94
CA ARG A 59 25.74 1.45 5.61
C ARG A 59 25.53 2.94 5.35
N HIS A 60 25.11 3.29 4.14
CA HIS A 60 24.79 4.66 3.76
C HIS A 60 23.29 4.89 3.87
N LYS A 61 22.91 5.96 4.57
CA LYS A 61 21.52 6.36 4.77
C LYS A 61 21.39 7.84 4.41
N ILE A 62 20.42 8.14 3.57
CA ILE A 62 20.12 9.50 3.14
C ILE A 62 18.68 9.77 3.53
N VAL A 63 18.45 10.87 4.23
CA VAL A 63 17.12 11.37 4.57
C VAL A 63 16.81 12.51 3.62
N LEU A 64 15.71 12.40 2.88
CA LEU A 64 15.18 13.48 2.06
C LEU A 64 14.27 14.34 2.94
N ASP A 65 14.50 15.64 2.99
CA ASP A 65 13.80 16.60 3.85
C ASP A 65 12.77 17.46 3.09
N LYS A 66 12.98 17.66 1.78
CA LYS A 66 12.11 18.46 0.93
C LYS A 66 10.87 17.67 0.50
N VAL A 67 9.70 18.13 0.96
CA VAL A 67 8.39 17.69 0.46
C VAL A 67 8.15 18.30 -0.92
N MET A 68 7.79 17.46 -1.89
CA MET A 68 7.55 17.85 -3.29
C MET A 68 6.10 17.62 -3.73
N ARG A 69 5.28 16.96 -2.90
CA ARG A 69 3.91 16.58 -3.24
C ARG A 69 2.90 17.69 -2.92
N GLN A 70 3.15 18.47 -1.88
CA GLN A 70 2.31 19.57 -1.43
C GLN A 70 3.19 20.79 -1.19
N ASP A 71 2.69 21.96 -1.57
CA ASP A 71 3.43 23.22 -1.48
C ASP A 71 2.90 24.11 -0.35
N GLU A 72 1.72 23.80 0.22
CA GLU A 72 1.09 24.56 1.28
C GLU A 72 1.77 24.30 2.64
N PRO A 73 2.47 25.29 3.25
CA PRO A 73 3.30 25.06 4.44
C PRO A 73 2.51 24.52 5.64
N ASP A 74 1.31 25.05 5.89
CA ASP A 74 0.45 24.60 6.99
C ASP A 74 0.00 23.16 6.83
N PHE A 75 -0.21 22.71 5.58
CA PHE A 75 -0.63 21.35 5.30
C PHE A 75 0.55 20.36 5.41
N VAL A 76 1.72 20.75 4.90
CA VAL A 76 2.96 19.98 5.08
C VAL A 76 3.27 19.81 6.57
N LYS A 77 3.15 20.88 7.36
CA LYS A 77 3.31 20.83 8.83
C LYS A 77 2.33 19.83 9.44
N ALA A 78 1.04 19.92 9.12
CA ALA A 78 0.02 19.02 9.64
C ALA A 78 0.31 17.54 9.32
N ILE A 79 0.76 17.22 8.10
CA ILE A 79 1.15 15.86 7.71
C ILE A 79 2.35 15.38 8.56
N HIS A 80 3.36 16.23 8.76
CA HIS A 80 4.53 15.91 9.59
C HIS A 80 4.16 15.67 11.05
N ASP A 81 3.31 16.50 11.65
CA ASP A 81 2.85 16.33 13.04
C ASP A 81 2.16 14.96 13.20
N ILE A 82 1.21 14.63 12.31
CA ILE A 82 0.49 13.35 12.33
C ILE A 82 1.43 12.17 12.12
N SER A 83 2.42 12.29 11.23
CA SER A 83 3.38 11.21 10.97
C SER A 83 4.22 10.84 12.21
N ARG A 84 4.36 11.76 13.16
CA ARG A 84 5.05 11.55 14.44
C ARG A 84 4.09 11.18 15.58
N GLY A 85 2.79 11.09 15.31
CA GLY A 85 1.76 10.83 16.31
C GLY A 85 1.40 12.06 17.15
N GLU A 86 1.71 13.26 16.66
CA GLU A 86 1.42 14.53 17.33
C GLU A 86 0.13 15.14 16.76
N LEU A 87 -0.69 15.75 17.63
CA LEU A 87 -1.91 16.45 17.20
C LEU A 87 -2.05 17.81 17.91
N PRO A 88 -1.22 18.80 17.57
CA PRO A 88 -1.36 20.15 18.12
C PRO A 88 -2.66 20.82 17.62
N ASN A 89 -3.09 21.89 18.31
CA ASN A 89 -4.38 22.54 18.06
C ASN A 89 -4.54 23.07 16.63
N ASP A 90 -3.49 23.62 16.03
CA ASP A 90 -3.50 24.12 14.65
C ASP A 90 -3.73 22.99 13.64
N THR A 91 -3.00 21.87 13.78
CA THR A 91 -3.17 20.65 12.98
C THR A 91 -4.56 20.06 13.15
N HIS A 92 -5.05 19.93 14.39
CA HIS A 92 -6.42 19.46 14.66
C HIS A 92 -7.49 20.34 14.00
N ASN A 93 -7.36 21.66 14.12
CA ASN A 93 -8.30 22.61 13.53
C ASN A 93 -8.25 22.57 12.00
N LEU A 94 -7.06 22.41 11.40
CA LEU A 94 -6.91 22.19 9.96
C LEU A 94 -7.68 20.95 9.51
N LEU A 95 -7.44 19.79 10.14
CA LEU A 95 -8.12 18.53 9.80
C LEU A 95 -9.63 18.62 9.95
N LYS A 96 -10.14 19.26 11.01
CA LYS A 96 -11.58 19.47 11.20
C LYS A 96 -12.20 20.27 10.05
N ARG A 97 -11.51 21.29 9.53
CA ARG A 97 -12.00 22.07 8.37
C ARG A 97 -12.12 21.24 7.09
N LEU A 98 -11.38 20.13 6.98
CA LEU A 98 -11.43 19.23 5.81
C LEU A 98 -12.64 18.29 5.80
N GLN A 99 -13.48 18.29 6.84
CA GLN A 99 -14.74 17.52 6.87
C GLN A 99 -15.82 18.09 5.93
N ARG A 100 -15.62 19.29 5.39
CA ARG A 100 -16.51 19.91 4.41
C ARG A 100 -16.65 19.06 3.15
N PRO A 101 -17.79 19.14 2.42
CA PRO A 101 -17.90 18.51 1.11
C PRO A 101 -16.85 19.07 0.14
N LEU A 102 -16.47 18.23 -0.82
CA LEU A 102 -15.62 18.64 -1.93
C LEU A 102 -16.42 19.48 -2.93
N PRO A 103 -15.75 20.33 -3.73
CA PRO A 103 -16.40 21.07 -4.81
C PRO A 103 -17.15 20.12 -5.77
N PRO A 104 -18.30 20.55 -6.33
CA PRO A 104 -19.06 19.74 -7.26
C PRO A 104 -18.23 19.40 -8.51
N GLY A 105 -18.50 18.24 -9.11
CA GLY A 105 -17.82 17.77 -10.33
C GLY A 105 -16.54 16.97 -10.09
N ASN A 106 -16.02 16.92 -8.86
CA ASN A 106 -14.91 16.05 -8.50
C ASN A 106 -15.44 14.76 -7.85
N ASP A 107 -15.30 13.62 -8.52
CA ASP A 107 -15.39 12.30 -7.86
C ASP A 107 -13.97 11.81 -7.59
N PRO A 108 -13.37 12.15 -6.42
CA PRO A 108 -12.00 11.78 -6.14
C PRO A 108 -11.89 10.29 -5.81
N ILE A 109 -10.66 9.80 -5.85
CA ILE A 109 -10.32 8.53 -5.21
C ILE A 109 -10.62 8.64 -3.72
N ARG A 110 -11.39 7.68 -3.20
CA ARG A 110 -11.66 7.55 -1.76
C ARG A 110 -10.80 6.47 -1.15
N LEU A 111 -10.24 6.76 0.01
CA LEU A 111 -9.43 5.84 0.79
C LEU A 111 -10.24 5.33 1.98
N PHE A 112 -10.14 4.02 2.23
CA PHE A 112 -10.83 3.35 3.32
C PHE A 112 -9.85 2.48 4.09
N ALA A 113 -10.09 2.30 5.38
CA ALA A 113 -9.25 1.44 6.22
C ALA A 113 -9.47 -0.06 5.93
N ARG A 114 -10.70 -0.46 5.55
CA ARG A 114 -11.06 -1.86 5.30
C ARG A 114 -11.47 -2.06 3.84
N ASN A 115 -11.07 -3.19 3.27
CA ASN A 115 -11.47 -3.59 1.92
C ASN A 115 -12.99 -3.68 1.76
N PHE A 116 -13.70 -4.14 2.79
CA PHE A 116 -15.16 -4.21 2.80
C PHE A 116 -15.82 -2.85 2.59
N ASP A 117 -15.38 -1.80 3.31
CA ASP A 117 -15.96 -0.46 3.19
C ASP A 117 -15.73 0.11 1.77
N ARG A 118 -14.54 -0.13 1.22
CA ARG A 118 -14.20 0.22 -0.18
C ARG A 118 -15.10 -0.54 -1.17
N GLU A 119 -15.31 -1.83 -0.97
CA GLU A 119 -16.13 -2.67 -1.87
C GLU A 119 -17.60 -2.24 -1.87
N VAL A 120 -18.16 -1.98 -0.68
CA VAL A 120 -19.53 -1.44 -0.55
C VAL A 120 -19.66 -0.10 -1.27
N TYR A 121 -18.70 0.81 -1.07
CA TYR A 121 -18.70 2.10 -1.74
C TYR A 121 -18.57 1.97 -3.27
N ASN A 122 -17.62 1.16 -3.76
CA ASN A 122 -17.44 0.98 -5.20
C ASN A 122 -18.65 0.32 -5.86
N ALA A 123 -19.29 -0.64 -5.18
CA ALA A 123 -20.51 -1.28 -5.67
C ALA A 123 -21.66 -0.27 -5.80
N SER A 124 -21.87 0.62 -4.81
CA SER A 124 -22.91 1.63 -4.90
C SER A 124 -22.64 2.63 -6.03
N ARG A 125 -21.39 3.08 -6.21
CA ARG A 125 -21.01 3.97 -7.33
C ARG A 125 -21.21 3.31 -8.69
N LEU A 126 -20.96 2.01 -8.80
CA LEU A 126 -21.22 1.26 -10.04
C LEU A 126 -22.72 1.13 -10.33
N ILE A 127 -23.55 0.95 -9.30
CA ILE A 127 -25.02 0.92 -9.46
C ILE A 127 -25.52 2.28 -9.98
N ASP A 128 -25.04 3.38 -9.40
CA ASP A 128 -25.43 4.74 -9.77
C ASP A 128 -24.96 5.16 -11.17
N LEU A 129 -23.91 4.53 -11.72
CA LEU A 129 -23.36 4.86 -13.03
C LEU A 129 -24.34 4.46 -14.15
N GLU A 130 -24.51 5.32 -15.15
CA GLU A 130 -25.36 5.01 -16.30
C GLU A 130 -24.78 3.87 -17.17
N GLY A 131 -25.68 3.21 -17.92
CA GLY A 131 -25.34 2.13 -18.84
C GLY A 131 -25.52 0.72 -18.29
N ASP A 132 -25.41 -0.25 -19.19
CA ASP A 132 -25.70 -1.65 -18.90
C ASP A 132 -24.58 -2.31 -18.09
N LEU A 133 -24.98 -3.04 -17.05
CA LEU A 133 -24.06 -3.82 -16.23
C LEU A 133 -23.58 -5.05 -17.00
N LYS A 134 -22.26 -5.21 -17.13
CA LYS A 134 -21.62 -6.40 -17.67
C LYS A 134 -20.91 -7.17 -16.57
N SER A 135 -21.28 -8.44 -16.42
CA SER A 135 -20.71 -9.34 -15.43
C SER A 135 -19.73 -10.32 -16.08
N PHE A 136 -18.59 -10.52 -15.45
CA PHE A 136 -17.56 -11.46 -15.84
C PHE A 136 -17.31 -12.41 -14.68
N HIS A 137 -17.55 -13.70 -14.88
CA HIS A 137 -17.31 -14.73 -13.87
C HIS A 137 -15.99 -15.43 -14.17
N SER A 138 -15.21 -15.72 -13.13
CA SER A 138 -13.97 -16.48 -13.25
C SER A 138 -14.25 -17.94 -13.60
N LEU A 139 -13.28 -18.57 -14.26
CA LEU A 139 -13.20 -20.01 -14.44
C LEU A 139 -12.04 -20.50 -13.56
N ASP A 140 -12.40 -21.24 -12.51
CA ASP A 140 -11.46 -21.61 -11.45
C ASP A 140 -11.19 -23.13 -11.48
N GLU A 141 -9.92 -23.52 -11.58
CA GLU A 141 -9.47 -24.91 -11.48
C GLU A 141 -8.26 -25.04 -10.54
N GLY A 142 -8.19 -26.15 -9.79
CA GLY A 142 -7.07 -26.46 -8.90
C GLY A 142 -7.41 -26.42 -7.41
N ASP A 143 -6.37 -26.20 -6.58
CA ASP A 143 -6.45 -26.28 -5.12
C ASP A 143 -7.38 -25.19 -4.52
N PRO A 144 -8.51 -25.56 -3.89
CA PRO A 144 -9.46 -24.61 -3.32
C PRO A 144 -8.85 -23.65 -2.28
N THR A 145 -7.81 -24.10 -1.56
CA THR A 145 -7.15 -23.25 -0.55
C THR A 145 -6.32 -22.14 -1.18
N LYS A 146 -5.81 -22.35 -2.39
CA LYS A 146 -5.09 -21.33 -3.17
C LYS A 146 -6.05 -20.40 -3.89
N LEU A 147 -7.14 -20.94 -4.45
CA LEU A 147 -8.17 -20.15 -5.12
C LEU A 147 -8.80 -19.10 -4.18
N ARG A 148 -9.01 -19.44 -2.91
CA ARG A 148 -9.50 -18.49 -1.89
C ARG A 148 -8.51 -17.37 -1.52
N LYS A 149 -7.24 -17.47 -1.93
CA LYS A 149 -6.19 -16.49 -1.64
C LYS A 149 -5.90 -15.55 -2.81
N MET A 150 -6.66 -15.64 -3.89
CA MET A 150 -6.49 -14.78 -5.05
C MET A 150 -6.84 -13.32 -4.69
N SER A 151 -6.10 -12.39 -5.29
CA SER A 151 -6.27 -10.94 -5.06
C SER A 151 -7.49 -10.34 -5.77
N VAL A 152 -8.21 -11.14 -6.55
CA VAL A 152 -9.37 -10.76 -7.35
C VAL A 152 -10.57 -11.60 -6.97
N GLY A 153 -11.76 -10.98 -6.98
CA GLY A 153 -13.01 -11.68 -6.74
C GLY A 153 -13.41 -12.58 -7.92
N GLN A 154 -14.28 -13.55 -7.65
CA GLN A 154 -14.81 -14.48 -8.66
C GLN A 154 -15.76 -13.83 -9.68
N SER A 155 -16.31 -12.66 -9.34
CA SER A 155 -17.21 -11.92 -10.22
C SER A 155 -16.74 -10.48 -10.32
N LEU A 156 -16.53 -10.03 -11.55
CA LEU A 156 -16.19 -8.65 -11.87
C LEU A 156 -17.38 -8.02 -12.60
N HIS A 157 -17.88 -6.92 -12.04
CA HIS A 157 -19.00 -6.17 -12.57
C HIS A 157 -18.49 -4.84 -13.12
N LEU A 158 -18.87 -4.48 -14.35
CA LEU A 158 -18.41 -3.28 -15.03
C LEU A 158 -19.57 -2.58 -15.76
N LYS A 159 -19.43 -1.27 -15.93
CA LYS A 159 -20.23 -0.42 -16.81
C LYS A 159 -19.29 0.46 -17.64
N ILE A 160 -19.78 0.99 -18.76
CA ILE A 160 -19.01 1.92 -19.59
C ILE A 160 -18.57 3.12 -18.74
N ASN A 161 -17.32 3.57 -18.90
CA ASN A 161 -16.70 4.68 -18.15
C ASN A 161 -16.46 4.42 -16.65
N CYS A 162 -16.67 3.21 -16.14
CA CYS A 162 -16.29 2.88 -14.76
C CYS A 162 -14.76 2.95 -14.59
N PRO A 163 -14.22 3.68 -13.60
CA PRO A 163 -12.80 3.63 -13.26
C PRO A 163 -12.38 2.23 -12.84
N VAL A 164 -11.21 1.78 -13.29
CA VAL A 164 -10.64 0.47 -12.96
C VAL A 164 -9.17 0.59 -12.59
N MET A 165 -8.65 -0.41 -11.88
CA MET A 165 -7.24 -0.54 -11.57
C MET A 165 -6.73 -1.86 -12.12
N LEU A 166 -5.59 -1.83 -12.80
CA LEU A 166 -4.89 -3.05 -13.21
C LEU A 166 -4.23 -3.68 -11.97
N VAL A 167 -4.53 -4.95 -11.72
CA VAL A 167 -4.08 -5.69 -10.53
C VAL A 167 -3.00 -6.74 -10.84
N LYS A 168 -2.58 -6.84 -12.10
CA LYS A 168 -1.54 -7.76 -12.56
C LYS A 168 -0.66 -7.07 -13.60
N ASN A 169 0.64 -7.31 -13.55
CA ASN A 169 1.57 -6.87 -14.58
C ASN A 169 1.28 -7.63 -15.89
N ILE A 170 1.03 -6.91 -16.98
CA ILE A 170 0.81 -7.44 -18.33
C ILE A 170 2.13 -7.37 -19.10
#